data_AF-A0A4R3TRR6-F1
#
_entry.id   AF-A0A4R3TRR6-F1
#
_cell.length_a   1.000
_cell.length_b   1.000
_cell.length_c   1.000
_cell.angle_alpha   90.00
_cell.angle_beta   90.00
_cell.angle_gamma   90.00
#
_symmetry.space_group_name_H-M   'P 1'
#
loop_
_entity.id
_entity.type
_entity.pdbx_description
1 polymer ?
#
loop_
_entity_poly.entity_id
_entity_poly.type
_entity_poly.pdbx_seq_one_letter_code
_entity_poly.pdbx_strand_id
1 'polypeptide(L)'
;MANTQAMAHSAANNEILKNAFANNAFENFEIAAYKSLIALSGPAGVAEAKEPLEASLKEERRMAAWIDSNVERVTMEFLVHPRPVA
;
A
#
# COMPACT_ATOMS: atom_id res chain seq x y z
N MET A 1 -10.37 -13.97 29.85
CA MET A 1 -9.96 -14.63 28.60
C MET A 1 -10.87 -14.30 27.41
N ALA A 2 -12.08 -13.76 27.59
CA ALA A 2 -12.93 -13.30 26.48
C ALA A 2 -12.41 -12.03 25.76
N ASN A 3 -11.73 -11.11 26.47
CA ASN A 3 -11.27 -9.84 25.87
C ASN A 3 -10.14 -10.01 24.85
N THR A 4 -9.22 -10.96 25.03
CA THR A 4 -8.14 -11.21 24.08
C THR A 4 -8.62 -11.94 22.81
N GLN A 5 -9.60 -12.84 22.92
CA GLN A 5 -10.24 -13.45 21.74
C GLN A 5 -11.10 -12.46 20.95
N ALA A 6 -11.82 -11.55 21.61
CA ALA A 6 -12.57 -10.49 20.92
C ALA A 6 -11.63 -9.51 20.19
N MET A 7 -10.50 -9.15 20.81
CA MET A 7 -9.47 -8.33 20.15
C MET A 7 -8.80 -9.05 18.98
N ALA A 8 -8.49 -10.35 19.11
CA ALA A 8 -7.96 -11.18 18.03
C ALA A 8 -8.97 -11.35 16.87
N HIS A 9 -10.27 -11.57 17.17
CA HIS A 9 -11.33 -11.61 16.17
C HIS A 9 -11.52 -10.26 15.47
N SER A 10 -11.44 -9.14 16.21
CA SER A 10 -11.48 -7.80 15.60
C SER A 10 -10.28 -7.55 14.67
N ALA A 11 -9.13 -8.16 14.98
CA ALA A 11 -7.92 -8.02 14.19
C ALA A 11 -7.96 -8.84 12.88
N ALA A 12 -8.64 -9.98 12.87
CA ALA A 12 -8.90 -10.80 11.68
C ALA A 12 -10.05 -10.24 10.80
N ASN A 13 -11.03 -9.57 11.42
CA ASN A 13 -12.19 -9.05 10.67
C ASN A 13 -11.83 -7.88 9.75
N ASN A 14 -10.88 -7.01 10.13
CA ASN A 14 -10.55 -5.80 9.37
C ASN A 14 -9.29 -5.89 8.50
N GLU A 15 -8.81 -7.11 8.18
CA GLU A 15 -7.62 -7.33 7.35
C GLU A 15 -7.68 -6.60 6.00
N ILE A 16 -8.87 -6.51 5.38
CA ILE A 16 -9.06 -5.78 4.11
C ILE A 16 -8.67 -4.30 4.26
N LEU A 17 -9.14 -3.66 5.34
CA LEU A 17 -8.85 -2.24 5.59
C LEU A 17 -7.39 -2.04 6.00
N LYS A 18 -6.88 -2.91 6.87
CA LYS A 18 -5.46 -2.87 7.27
C LYS A 18 -4.53 -3.04 6.08
N ASN A 19 -4.83 -3.97 5.18
CA ASN A 19 -4.06 -4.18 3.96
C ASN A 19 -4.16 -2.97 3.03
N ALA A 20 -5.34 -2.35 2.88
CA ALA A 20 -5.47 -1.12 2.10
C ALA A 20 -4.62 0.03 2.67
N PHE A 21 -4.59 0.19 4.00
CA PHE A 21 -3.76 1.21 4.66
C PHE A 21 -2.27 0.89 4.57
N ALA A 22 -1.89 -0.38 4.78
CA ALA A 22 -0.52 -0.83 4.66
C ALA A 22 0.00 -0.65 3.24
N ASN A 23 -0.80 -1.02 2.23
CA ASN A 23 -0.46 -0.80 0.82
C ASN A 23 -0.28 0.70 0.56
N ASN A 24 -1.21 1.57 0.99
CA ASN A 24 -1.04 3.01 0.82
C ASN A 24 0.30 3.54 1.38
N ALA A 25 0.66 3.10 2.60
CA ALA A 25 1.93 3.47 3.20
C ALA A 25 3.13 2.91 2.42
N PHE A 26 3.02 1.68 1.93
CA PHE A 26 4.06 1.00 1.16
C PHE A 26 4.29 1.65 -0.20
N GLU A 27 3.25 2.02 -0.94
CA GLU A 27 3.37 2.74 -2.21
C GLU A 27 4.16 4.05 -2.03
N ASN A 28 3.88 4.80 -0.96
CA ASN A 28 4.59 6.03 -0.66
C ASN A 28 6.06 5.79 -0.27
N PHE A 29 6.34 4.69 0.42
CA PHE A 29 7.71 4.25 0.68
C PHE A 29 8.44 3.90 -0.62
N GLU A 30 7.82 3.14 -1.52
CA GLU A 30 8.39 2.76 -2.82
C GLU A 30 8.64 3.99 -3.70
N ILE A 31 7.71 4.95 -3.75
CA ILE A 31 7.91 6.24 -4.42
C ILE A 31 9.17 6.94 -3.90
N ALA A 32 9.39 6.97 -2.59
CA ALA A 32 10.59 7.56 -2.01
C ALA A 32 11.86 6.75 -2.35
N ALA A 33 11.78 5.42 -2.32
CA ALA A 33 12.87 4.53 -2.66
C ALA A 33 13.30 4.69 -4.14
N TYR A 34 12.35 4.68 -5.08
CA TYR A 34 12.64 4.89 -6.51
C TYR A 34 13.25 6.25 -6.80
N LYS A 35 12.77 7.33 -6.15
CA LYS A 35 13.41 8.65 -6.26
C LYS A 35 14.87 8.62 -5.81
N SER A 36 15.16 7.93 -4.70
CA SER A 36 16.53 7.75 -4.19
C SER A 36 17.39 6.98 -5.19
N LEU A 37 16.89 5.86 -5.72
CA LEU A 37 17.59 5.04 -6.70
C LEU A 37 17.86 5.79 -8.02
N ILE A 38 16.88 6.56 -8.51
CA ILE A 38 17.05 7.41 -9.70
C ILE A 38 18.13 8.46 -9.45
N ALA A 39 18.14 9.11 -8.28
CA ALA A 39 19.17 10.09 -7.93
C ALA A 39 20.57 9.45 -7.85
N LEU A 40 20.65 8.20 -7.38
CA LEU A 40 21.89 7.44 -7.27
C LEU A 40 22.38 6.90 -8.63
N SER A 41 21.49 6.67 -9.60
CA SER A 41 21.82 5.99 -10.87
C SER A 41 23.00 6.60 -11.63
N GLY A 42 23.09 7.93 -11.68
CA GLY A 42 24.21 8.66 -12.29
C GLY A 42 25.52 8.50 -11.51
N PRO A 43 25.59 8.95 -10.24
CA PRO A 43 26.79 8.82 -9.40
C PRO A 43 27.32 7.40 -9.24
N ALA A 44 26.44 6.38 -9.28
CA ALA A 44 26.83 4.97 -9.18
C ALA A 44 27.29 4.36 -10.52
N GLY A 45 27.29 5.12 -11.61
CA GLY A 45 27.75 4.65 -12.93
C GLY A 45 26.80 3.67 -13.61
N VAL A 46 25.52 3.66 -13.21
CA VAL A 46 24.46 2.76 -13.73
C VAL A 46 23.32 3.60 -14.33
N ALA A 47 23.66 4.53 -15.21
CA ALA A 47 22.71 5.46 -15.80
C ALA A 47 21.59 4.77 -16.62
N GLU A 48 21.89 3.59 -17.18
CA GLU A 48 20.94 2.73 -17.89
C GLU A 48 19.79 2.24 -16.99
N ALA A 49 19.97 2.21 -15.67
CA ALA A 49 18.91 1.85 -14.73
C ALA A 49 17.84 2.95 -14.59
N LYS A 50 18.13 4.18 -15.03
CA LYS A 50 17.23 5.32 -14.81
C LYS A 50 15.86 5.13 -15.47
N GLU A 51 15.82 4.74 -16.74
CA GLU A 51 14.57 4.59 -17.49
C GLU A 51 13.63 3.54 -16.86
N PRO A 52 14.06 2.29 -16.58
CA PRO A 52 13.18 1.32 -15.94
C PRO A 52 12.75 1.74 -14.53
N LEU A 53 13.62 2.41 -13.75
CA LEU A 53 13.24 2.95 -12.43
C LEU A 53 12.17 4.07 -12.55
N GLU A 54 12.23 4.92 -13.58
CA GLU A 54 11.22 5.94 -13.84
C GLU A 54 9.87 5.32 -14.26
N ALA A 55 9.90 4.22 -15.02
CA ALA A 55 8.72 3.47 -15.37
C ALA A 55 8.03 2.88 -14.12
N SER A 56 8.77 2.21 -13.24
CA SER A 56 8.24 1.70 -11.97
C SER A 56 7.75 2.82 -11.05
N LEU A 57 8.48 3.94 -10.93
CA LEU A 57 8.01 5.11 -10.17
C LEU A 57 6.65 5.63 -10.67
N LYS A 58 6.39 5.57 -11.98
CA LYS A 58 5.09 5.95 -12.55
C LYS A 58 3.99 4.95 -12.19
N GLU A 59 4.31 3.67 -12.04
CA GLU A 59 3.38 2.63 -11.56
C GLU A 59 2.99 2.89 -10.11
N GLU A 60 3.95 3.07 -9.21
CA GLU A 60 3.64 3.26 -7.77
C GLU A 60 2.87 4.56 -7.53
N ARG A 61 3.17 5.62 -8.30
CA ARG A 61 2.38 6.87 -8.24
C ARG A 61 0.93 6.68 -8.69
N ARG A 62 0.69 5.84 -9.71
CA ARG A 62 -0.67 5.52 -10.15
C ARG A 62 -1.39 4.69 -9.10
N MET A 63 -0.70 3.73 -8.49
CA MET A 63 -1.26 2.89 -7.44
C MET A 63 -1.59 3.70 -6.18
N ALA A 64 -0.65 4.53 -5.69
CA ALA A 64 -0.90 5.43 -4.57
C ALA A 64 -2.12 6.34 -4.81
N ALA A 65 -2.21 6.97 -6.00
CA ALA A 65 -3.35 7.81 -6.35
C ALA A 65 -4.66 7.03 -6.44
N TRP A 66 -4.61 5.78 -6.92
CA TRP A 66 -5.78 4.91 -6.96
C TRP A 66 -6.24 4.56 -5.54
N ILE A 67 -5.32 4.16 -4.65
CA ILE A 67 -5.64 3.82 -3.26
C ILE A 67 -6.25 5.03 -2.55
N ASP A 68 -5.62 6.21 -2.65
CA ASP A 68 -6.13 7.46 -2.07
C ASP A 68 -7.57 7.76 -2.52
N SER A 69 -7.84 7.62 -3.82
CA SER A 69 -9.18 7.86 -4.40
C SER A 69 -10.22 6.79 -4.02
N ASN A 70 -9.82 5.63 -3.50
CA ASN A 70 -10.70 4.48 -3.28
C ASN A 70 -10.78 4.04 -1.81
N VAL A 71 -9.92 4.55 -0.92
CA VAL A 71 -9.85 4.08 0.47
C VAL A 71 -11.16 4.29 1.23
N GLU A 72 -11.85 5.41 0.98
CA GLU A 72 -13.19 5.66 1.56
C GLU A 72 -14.22 4.66 1.03
N ARG A 73 -14.24 4.41 -0.28
CA ARG A 73 -15.15 3.44 -0.91
C ARG A 73 -14.95 2.04 -0.33
N VAL A 74 -13.70 1.58 -0.25
CA VAL A 74 -13.35 0.27 0.32
C VAL A 74 -13.76 0.18 1.80
N THR A 75 -13.60 1.28 2.54
CA THR A 75 -14.04 1.36 3.94
C THR A 75 -15.56 1.21 4.07
N MET A 76 -16.34 1.86 3.21
CA MET A 76 -17.79 1.76 3.22
C MET A 76 -18.29 0.40 2.73
N GLU A 77 -17.65 -0.19 1.70
CA GLU A 77 -17.99 -1.54 1.21
C GLU A 77 -17.79 -2.61 2.28
N PHE A 78 -16.75 -2.47 3.11
CA PHE A 78 -16.50 -3.36 4.23
C PHE A 78 -17.64 -3.38 5.25
N LEU A 79 -18.33 -2.24 5.47
CA LEU A 79 -19.49 -2.17 6.36
C LEU A 79 -20.71 -2.91 5.80
N VAL A 80 -20.86 -2.95 4.47
CA VAL A 80 -21.99 -3.60 3.78
C VAL A 80 -21.76 -5.10 3.61
N HIS A 81 -20.50 -5.53 3.47
CA HIS A 81 -20.12 -6.94 3.30
C HIS A 81 -19.14 -7.41 4.39
N PRO A 82 -19.50 -7.35 5.69
CA PRO A 82 -18.68 -7.92 6.73
C PRO A 82 -18.58 -9.44 6.49
N ARG A 83 -17.35 -9.97 6.37
CA ARG A 83 -17.13 -11.42 6.21
C ARG A 83 -17.83 -12.16 7.38
N PRO A 84 -18.58 -13.24 7.11
CA PRO A 84 -19.17 -14.03 8.18
C PRO A 84 -18.08 -14.68 9.02
N VAL A 85 -18.28 -14.66 10.34
CA VAL A 85 -17.39 -15.28 11.32
C VAL A 85 -17.55 -16.79 11.19
N ALA A 86 -16.48 -17.49 10.81
CA ALA A 86 -16.38 -18.94 10.93
C ALA A 86 -15.89 -19.32 12.34
#